data_AF-A0A3M1JVJ2-F1
#
_entry.id   AF-A0A3M1JVJ2-F1
#
_cell.length_a   1.000
_cell.length_b   1.000
_cell.length_c   1.000
_cell.angle_alpha   90.00
_cell.angle_beta   90.00
_cell.angle_gamma   90.00
#
_symmetry.space_group_name_H-M   'P 1'
#
loop_
_entity.id
_entity.type
_entity.pdbx_description
1 polymer ?
#
loop_
_entity_poly.entity_id
_entity_poly.type
_entity_poly.pdbx_seq_one_letter_code
_entity_poly.pdbx_strand_id
1 'polypeptide(L)'
;MSVYQQLARFGSRLFPPAVVFRVGFNLSPMYRRTTGKILSVSDDLKHIVVSLPLSWKNRNYVNSIFGGAMFSAVDPIPMVQLI
;
A
#
# COMPACT_ATOMS: atom_id res chain seq x y z
N MET A 1 8.14 -20.55 -3.59
CA MET A 1 8.08 -19.13 -3.19
C MET A 1 7.49 -18.34 -4.35
N SER A 2 6.54 -17.46 -4.07
CA SER A 2 6.01 -16.52 -5.06
C SER A 2 7.11 -15.57 -5.54
N VAL A 3 7.03 -15.08 -6.78
CA VAL A 3 7.95 -14.07 -7.34
C VAL A 3 8.06 -12.86 -6.40
N TYR A 4 6.96 -12.45 -5.78
CA TYR A 4 6.93 -11.37 -4.79
C TYR A 4 7.72 -11.68 -3.51
N GLN A 5 7.69 -12.92 -3.04
CA GLN A 5 8.45 -13.34 -1.86
C GLN A 5 9.96 -13.37 -2.15
N GLN A 6 10.36 -13.74 -3.37
CA GLN A 6 11.76 -13.70 -3.77
C GLN A 6 12.27 -12.26 -3.88
N LEU A 7 11.48 -11.37 -4.49
CA LEU A 7 11.80 -9.94 -4.57
C LEU A 7 11.87 -9.28 -3.19
N ALA A 8 10.91 -9.56 -2.30
CA ALA A 8 10.91 -9.03 -0.95
C ALA A 8 12.14 -9.48 -0.15
N ARG A 9 12.51 -10.77 -0.24
CA ARG A 9 13.69 -11.33 0.45
C ARG A 9 15.01 -10.76 -0.04
N PHE A 10 15.10 -10.44 -1.34
CA PHE A 10 16.29 -9.78 -1.89
C PHE A 10 16.32 -8.29 -1.54
N GLY A 11 15.18 -7.59 -1.61
CA GLY A 11 15.07 -6.18 -1.28
C GLY A 11 15.37 -5.88 0.19
N SER A 12 14.90 -6.72 1.11
CA SER A 12 15.13 -6.56 2.55
C SER A 12 16.56 -6.80 3.00
N ARG A 13 17.43 -7.36 2.13
CA ARG A 13 18.88 -7.45 2.39
C ARG A 13 19.61 -6.13 2.19
N LEU A 14 19.06 -5.25 1.36
CA LEU A 14 19.73 -4.00 0.95
C LEU A 14 19.08 -2.76 1.55
N PHE A 15 17.78 -2.83 1.90
CA PHE A 15 17.03 -1.71 2.46
C PHE A 15 16.15 -2.13 3.63
N PRO A 16 15.83 -1.21 4.57
CA PRO A 16 14.88 -1.48 5.63
C PRO A 16 13.52 -1.92 5.07
N PRO A 17 12.81 -2.86 5.73
CA PRO A 17 11.49 -3.33 5.30
C PRO A 17 10.50 -2.19 5.07
N ALA A 18 10.53 -1.14 5.90
CA ALA A 18 9.68 0.04 5.76
C ALA A 18 9.88 0.79 4.43
N VAL A 19 11.13 0.91 3.96
CA VAL A 19 11.45 1.57 2.69
C VAL A 19 11.00 0.71 1.51
N VAL A 20 11.30 -0.59 1.55
CA VAL A 20 10.87 -1.55 0.54
C VAL A 20 9.35 -1.58 0.43
N PHE A 21 8.65 -1.55 1.57
CA PHE A 21 7.20 -1.50 1.63
C PHE A 21 6.64 -0.22 1.00
N ARG A 22 7.09 0.95 1.47
CA ARG A 22 6.63 2.24 0.96
C ARG A 22 6.83 2.38 -0.55
N VAL A 23 8.02 2.04 -1.04
CA VAL A 23 8.36 2.17 -2.46
C VAL A 23 7.66 1.11 -3.28
N GLY A 24 7.65 -0.15 -2.83
CA GLY A 24 7.02 -1.26 -3.52
C GLY A 24 5.53 -1.07 -3.74
N PHE A 25 4.80 -0.62 -2.71
CA PHE A 25 3.38 -0.31 -2.82
C PHE A 25 3.12 0.89 -3.72
N ASN A 26 3.86 1.99 -3.57
CA ASN A 26 3.66 3.17 -4.41
C ASN A 26 4.03 2.93 -5.88
N LEU A 27 4.94 2.00 -6.19
CA LEU A 27 5.27 1.59 -7.55
C LEU A 27 4.34 0.49 -8.08
N SER A 28 3.67 -0.27 -7.22
CA SER A 28 2.76 -1.33 -7.67
C SER A 28 1.58 -0.74 -8.44
N PRO A 29 1.31 -1.20 -9.69
CA PRO A 29 0.14 -0.76 -10.44
C PRO A 29 -1.17 -1.21 -9.77
N MET A 30 -1.15 -2.29 -8.98
CA MET A 30 -2.32 -2.77 -8.24
C MET A 30 -2.72 -1.78 -7.15
N TYR A 31 -1.76 -1.32 -6.35
CA TYR A 31 -2.03 -0.37 -5.28
C TYR A 31 -2.37 1.03 -5.83
N ARG A 32 -1.64 1.51 -6.85
CA ARG A 32 -1.94 2.81 -7.47
C ARG A 32 -3.36 2.92 -8.04
N ARG A 33 -3.96 1.81 -8.46
CA ARG A 33 -5.35 1.76 -8.94
C ARG A 33 -6.39 2.02 -7.85
N THR A 34 -6.06 1.80 -6.59
CA THR A 34 -6.94 2.15 -5.46
C THR A 34 -6.96 3.65 -5.20
N THR A 35 -6.09 4.44 -5.86
CA THR A 35 -5.80 5.86 -5.61
C THR A 35 -5.10 6.15 -4.29
N GLY A 36 -4.79 5.11 -3.50
CA GLY A 36 -4.02 5.22 -2.28
C GLY A 36 -2.54 5.51 -2.56
N LYS A 37 -1.92 6.31 -1.68
CA LYS A 37 -0.49 6.59 -1.68
C LYS A 37 0.06 6.47 -0.27
N ILE A 38 1.08 5.63 -0.07
CA ILE A 38 1.75 5.49 1.22
C ILE A 38 2.65 6.70 1.46
N LEU A 39 2.36 7.45 2.52
CA LEU A 39 3.12 8.63 2.94
C LEU A 39 4.30 8.24 3.81
N SER A 40 4.07 7.42 4.84
CA SER A 40 5.08 6.94 5.78
C SER A 40 4.74 5.55 6.31
N VAL A 41 5.78 4.86 6.79
CA VAL A 41 5.74 3.49 7.32
C VAL A 41 6.71 3.48 8.49
N SER A 42 6.30 2.99 9.65
CA SER A 42 7.19 2.80 10.81
C SER A 42 8.15 1.64 10.57
N ASP A 43 9.28 1.64 11.28
CA ASP A 43 10.31 0.59 11.15
C ASP A 43 9.80 -0.80 11.55
N ASP A 44 8.83 -0.86 12.46
CA ASP A 44 8.16 -2.08 12.90
C ASP A 44 6.98 -2.49 11.99
N LEU A 45 6.72 -1.75 10.91
CA LEU A 45 5.62 -1.92 9.96
C LEU A 45 4.21 -1.82 10.56
N LYS A 46 4.05 -1.54 11.86
CA LYS A 46 2.74 -1.52 12.54
C LYS A 46 1.95 -0.24 12.29
N HIS A 47 2.65 0.85 11.97
CA HIS A 47 2.04 2.14 11.74
C HIS A 47 2.32 2.63 10.32
N ILE A 48 1.28 2.74 9.51
CA ILE A 48 1.36 3.13 8.10
C ILE A 48 0.40 4.28 7.87
N VAL A 49 0.89 5.37 7.29
CA VAL A 49 0.08 6.52 6.92
C VAL A 49 -0.16 6.49 5.42
N VAL A 50 -1.43 6.42 5.03
CA VAL A 50 -1.87 6.41 3.63
C VAL A 50 -2.68 7.66 3.34
N SER A 51 -2.43 8.28 2.19
CA SER A 51 -3.27 9.32 1.61
C SER A 51 -4.19 8.71 0.58
N LEU A 52 -5.49 9.02 0.65
CA LEU A 52 -6.49 8.63 -0.34
C LEU A 52 -7.21 9.89 -0.84
N PRO A 53 -6.63 10.63 -1.79
CA PRO A 53 -7.24 11.84 -2.31
C PRO A 53 -8.51 11.51 -3.10
N LEU A 54 -9.52 12.37 -2.99
CA LEU A 54 -10.72 12.28 -3.82
C LEU A 54 -10.35 12.52 -5.29
N SER A 55 -10.81 11.63 -6.17
CA SER A 55 -10.58 11.65 -7.60
C SER A 55 -11.81 11.12 -8.34
N TRP A 56 -11.84 11.27 -9.65
CA TRP A 56 -12.92 10.70 -10.46
C TRP A 56 -13.01 9.15 -10.39
N LYS A 57 -11.93 8.47 -9.96
CA LYS A 57 -11.87 6.99 -9.90
C LYS A 57 -12.45 6.39 -8.62
N ASN A 58 -12.50 7.17 -7.54
CA ASN A 58 -12.87 6.70 -6.19
C ASN A 58 -14.04 7.53 -5.61
N ARG A 59 -14.77 8.27 -6.45
CA ARG A 59 -15.93 9.06 -6.05
C ARG A 59 -17.21 8.24 -6.15
N ASN A 60 -18.09 8.37 -5.15
CA ASN A 60 -19.41 7.74 -5.14
C ASN A 60 -20.52 8.70 -5.65
N TYR A 61 -21.78 8.24 -5.61
CA TYR A 61 -22.95 9.01 -6.04
C TYR A 61 -23.10 10.38 -5.33
N VAL A 62 -22.68 10.47 -4.06
CA VAL A 62 -22.77 11.69 -3.24
C VAL A 62 -21.47 12.51 -3.22
N ASN A 63 -20.60 12.31 -4.21
CA ASN A 63 -19.35 13.04 -4.37
C ASN A 63 -18.30 12.85 -3.27
N SER A 64 -18.40 11.81 -2.44
CA SER A 64 -17.41 11.46 -1.42
C SER A 64 -16.61 10.20 -1.80
N ILE A 65 -15.63 9.81 -0.98
CA ILE A 65 -14.83 8.62 -1.23
C ILE A 65 -15.71 7.37 -1.15
N PHE A 66 -15.65 6.52 -2.17
CA PHE A 66 -16.35 5.25 -2.21
C PHE A 66 -15.79 4.28 -1.16
N GLY A 67 -16.68 3.62 -0.41
CA GLY A 67 -16.30 2.68 0.66
C GLY A 67 -15.38 1.56 0.19
N GLY A 68 -15.65 1.00 -0.99
CA GLY A 68 -14.77 -0.02 -1.57
C GLY A 68 -13.37 0.50 -1.89
N ALA A 69 -13.22 1.77 -2.26
CA ALA A 69 -11.90 2.37 -2.48
C ALA A 69 -11.12 2.54 -1.17
N MET A 70 -11.81 2.90 -0.08
CA MET A 70 -11.20 2.92 1.27
C MET A 70 -10.74 1.53 1.68
N PHE A 71 -11.59 0.52 1.48
CA PHE A 71 -11.26 -0.86 1.82
C PHE A 71 -10.09 -1.39 0.99
N SER A 72 -10.12 -1.23 -0.34
CA SER A 72 -9.03 -1.69 -1.22
C SER A 72 -7.68 -1.02 -0.94
N ALA A 73 -7.67 0.22 -0.45
CA ALA A 73 -6.43 0.90 -0.06
C ALA A 73 -5.79 0.32 1.22
N VAL A 74 -6.57 -0.38 2.05
CA VAL A 74 -6.14 -0.96 3.33
C VAL A 74 -5.91 -2.48 3.24
N ASP A 75 -6.73 -3.18 2.47
CA ASP A 75 -6.74 -4.65 2.31
C ASP A 75 -5.36 -5.33 2.16
N PRO A 76 -4.42 -4.84 1.32
CA PRO A 76 -3.13 -5.52 1.15
C PRO A 76 -2.13 -5.25 2.28
N ILE A 77 -2.43 -4.34 3.22
CA ILE A 77 -1.49 -3.94 4.29
C ILE A 77 -1.32 -5.04 5.35
N PRO A 78 -2.39 -5.60 5.96
CA PRO A 78 -2.25 -6.61 7.01
C PRO A 78 -1.46 -7.84 6.58
N MET A 79 -1.59 -8.28 5.32
CA MET A 79 -0.85 -9.44 4.81
C MET A 79 0.66 -9.25 4.83
N VAL A 80 1.13 -8.01 4.71
CA VAL A 80 2.56 -7.70 4.72
C VAL A 80 3.06 -7.39 6.14
N GLN A 81 2.19 -6.94 7.04
CA GLN A 81 2.52 -6.79 8.46
C GLN A 81 2.76 -8.12 9.18
N LEU A 82 2.34 -9.24 8.57
CA LEU A 82 2.53 -10.61 9.10
C LEU A 82 3.82 -11.29 8.62
N ILE A 83 4.64 -10.61 7.81
CA ILE A 83 5.94 -11.09 7.31
C ILE A 83 7.04 -10.77 8.32
#